data_AF-A0A497FL23-F1
#
_entry.id   AF-A0A497FL23-F1
#
_cell.length_a   1.000
_cell.length_b   1.000
_cell.length_c   1.000
_cell.angle_alpha   90.00
_cell.angle_beta   90.00
_cell.angle_gamma   90.00
#
_symmetry.space_group_name_H-M   'P 1'
#
loop_
_entity.id
_entity.type
_entity.pdbx_description
1 polymer ?
#
loop_
_entity_poly.entity_id
_entity_poly.type
_entity_poly.pdbx_seq_one_letter_code
_entity_poly.pdbx_strand_id
1 'polypeptide(L)'
;MLPRTMINYLIESIKDLSDAKEKIRSGDAWGAIKDISSAARKLGLIWMSIRTPELARLYMTYKRMVEILSDVVRGDQSAMSVLSSIIGKQIKSVEEAIDEVQKRLSSIPMLF
;
A
#
# COMPACT_ATOMS: atom_id res chain seq x y z
N MET A 1 16.26 -11.72 -16.90
CA MET A 1 14.85 -11.31 -17.09
C MET A 1 14.03 -11.82 -15.92
N LEU A 2 13.06 -11.05 -15.45
CA LEU A 2 12.11 -11.52 -14.45
C LEU A 2 11.19 -12.60 -15.03
N PRO A 3 10.85 -13.65 -14.28
CA PRO A 3 9.80 -14.58 -14.69
C PRO A 3 8.49 -13.81 -14.91
N ARG A 4 7.72 -14.23 -15.93
CA ARG A 4 6.44 -13.59 -16.30
C ARG A 4 5.48 -13.47 -15.10
N THR A 5 5.51 -14.43 -14.20
CA THR A 5 4.75 -14.42 -12.93
C THR A 5 5.11 -13.23 -12.04
N MET A 6 6.40 -12.85 -11.96
CA MET A 6 6.85 -11.71 -11.14
C MET A 6 6.44 -10.37 -11.74
N ILE A 7 6.40 -10.28 -13.07
CA ILE A 7 5.86 -9.10 -13.78
C ILE A 7 4.36 -8.98 -13.50
N ASN A 8 3.60 -10.09 -13.59
CA ASN A 8 2.18 -10.09 -13.26
C ASN A 8 1.94 -9.68 -11.80
N TYR A 9 2.72 -10.20 -10.85
CA TYR A 9 2.63 -9.80 -9.45
C TYR A 9 2.87 -8.31 -9.26
N LEU A 10 3.74 -7.70 -10.05
CA LEU A 10 3.93 -6.27 -9.96
C LEU A 10 2.71 -5.51 -10.49
N ILE A 11 2.22 -5.87 -11.68
CA ILE A 11 1.05 -5.22 -12.29
C ILE A 11 -0.15 -5.32 -11.33
N GLU A 12 -0.39 -6.50 -10.77
CA GLU A 12 -1.44 -6.72 -9.77
C GLU A 12 -1.20 -5.94 -8.48
N SER A 13 0.05 -5.81 -8.01
CA SER A 13 0.39 -5.00 -6.83
C SER A 13 0.09 -3.51 -7.05
N ILE A 14 0.39 -2.97 -8.24
CA ILE A 14 0.04 -1.59 -8.62
C ILE A 14 -1.47 -1.41 -8.69
N LYS A 15 -2.19 -2.37 -9.26
CA LYS A 15 -3.66 -2.35 -9.33
C LYS A 15 -4.30 -2.36 -7.94
N ASP A 16 -3.88 -3.29 -7.09
CA ASP A 16 -4.35 -3.38 -5.70
C ASP A 16 -4.14 -2.06 -4.95
N LEU A 17 -3.04 -1.35 -5.20
CA LEU A 17 -2.80 -0.02 -4.63
C LEU A 17 -3.78 1.06 -5.14
N SER A 18 -4.13 1.04 -6.42
CA SER A 18 -5.13 1.94 -6.98
C SER A 18 -6.51 1.68 -6.37
N ASP A 19 -6.90 0.40 -6.28
CA ASP A 19 -8.17 -0.02 -5.68
C ASP A 19 -8.23 0.38 -4.19
N ALA A 20 -7.13 0.20 -3.46
CA ALA A 20 -7.01 0.64 -2.07
C ALA A 20 -7.21 2.16 -1.92
N LYS A 21 -6.65 2.96 -2.85
CA LYS A 21 -6.77 4.42 -2.83
C LYS A 21 -8.22 4.85 -3.03
N GLU A 22 -8.94 4.24 -3.96
CA GLU A 22 -10.36 4.51 -4.17
C GLU A 22 -11.19 4.17 -2.93
N LYS A 23 -10.89 3.02 -2.29
CA LYS A 23 -11.55 2.60 -1.06
C LYS A 23 -11.31 3.56 0.10
N ILE A 24 -10.08 4.02 0.30
CA ILE A 24 -9.74 5.06 1.29
C ILE A 24 -10.59 6.32 1.07
N ARG A 25 -10.70 6.80 -0.18
CA ARG A 25 -11.50 7.98 -0.53
C ARG A 25 -12.99 7.81 -0.27
N SER A 26 -13.50 6.59 -0.45
CA SER A 26 -14.89 6.24 -0.15
C SER A 26 -15.18 5.97 1.32
N GLY A 27 -14.15 5.95 2.19
CA GLY A 27 -14.27 5.62 3.61
C GLY A 27 -14.23 4.13 3.94
N ASP A 28 -13.98 3.24 2.96
CA ASP A 28 -13.82 1.81 3.17
C ASP A 28 -12.39 1.45 3.60
N ALA A 29 -12.06 1.78 4.86
CA ALA A 29 -10.73 1.52 5.42
C ALA A 29 -10.41 0.01 5.52
N TRP A 30 -11.41 -0.85 5.79
CA TRP A 30 -11.22 -2.30 5.86
C TRP A 30 -10.91 -2.92 4.50
N GLY A 31 -11.64 -2.53 3.46
CA GLY A 31 -11.36 -2.96 2.10
C GLY A 31 -10.01 -2.44 1.61
N ALA A 32 -9.62 -1.22 1.97
CA ALA A 32 -8.30 -0.69 1.67
C ALA A 32 -7.18 -1.49 2.35
N ILE A 33 -7.32 -1.85 3.63
CA ILE A 33 -6.34 -2.70 4.34
C ILE A 33 -6.13 -4.03 3.61
N LYS A 34 -7.22 -4.66 3.15
CA LYS A 34 -7.17 -5.94 2.43
C LYS A 34 -6.37 -5.83 1.13
N ASP A 35 -6.60 -4.77 0.36
CA ASP A 35 -5.93 -4.54 -0.92
C ASP A 35 -4.44 -4.19 -0.72
N ILE A 36 -4.11 -3.30 0.23
CA ILE A 36 -2.70 -2.97 0.55
C ILE A 36 -1.96 -4.22 1.05
N SER A 37 -2.60 -5.06 1.86
CA SER A 37 -2.00 -6.32 2.33
C SER A 37 -1.76 -7.30 1.19
N SER A 38 -2.67 -7.37 0.22
CA SER A 38 -2.52 -8.16 -1.00
C SER A 38 -1.33 -7.65 -1.83
N ALA A 39 -1.25 -6.35 -2.06
CA ALA A 39 -0.16 -5.72 -2.79
C ALA A 39 1.20 -5.93 -2.10
N ALA A 40 1.24 -5.84 -0.76
CA ALA A 40 2.42 -6.09 0.05
C ALA A 40 2.92 -7.53 -0.10
N ARG A 41 2.00 -8.50 -0.11
CA ARG A 41 2.33 -9.92 -0.29
C ARG A 41 2.97 -10.16 -1.65
N LYS A 42 2.38 -9.61 -2.72
CA LYS A 42 2.93 -9.71 -4.08
C LYS A 42 4.31 -9.09 -4.19
N LEU A 43 4.50 -7.89 -3.64
CA LEU A 43 5.81 -7.24 -3.60
C LEU A 43 6.84 -8.04 -2.80
N GLY A 44 6.42 -8.65 -1.69
CA GLY A 44 7.26 -9.55 -0.89
C GLY A 44 7.79 -10.75 -1.69
N LEU A 45 6.95 -11.36 -2.54
CA LEU A 45 7.35 -12.46 -3.42
C LEU A 45 8.39 -12.01 -4.48
N ILE A 46 8.19 -10.83 -5.06
CA ILE A 46 9.16 -10.22 -5.99
C ILE A 46 10.47 -9.93 -5.25
N TRP A 47 10.38 -9.35 -4.04
CA TRP A 47 11.55 -9.04 -3.22
C TRP A 47 12.33 -10.29 -2.84
N MET A 48 11.69 -11.38 -2.45
CA MET A 48 12.39 -12.64 -2.14
C MET A 48 13.17 -13.19 -3.34
N SER A 49 12.71 -12.89 -4.56
CA SER A 49 13.31 -13.35 -5.82
C SER A 49 14.51 -12.50 -6.27
N ILE A 50 14.43 -11.17 -6.14
CA ILE A 50 15.46 -10.24 -6.67
C ILE A 50 16.33 -9.64 -5.55
N ARG A 51 15.81 -9.62 -4.32
CA ARG A 51 16.46 -9.14 -3.08
C ARG A 51 17.04 -7.73 -3.17
N THR A 52 16.35 -6.81 -3.84
CA THR A 52 16.82 -5.42 -3.94
C THR A 52 16.48 -4.61 -2.68
N PRO A 53 17.36 -3.67 -2.25
CA PRO A 53 17.07 -2.77 -1.14
C PRO A 53 15.87 -1.86 -1.38
N GLU A 54 15.60 -1.53 -2.64
CA GLU A 54 14.45 -0.69 -3.00
C GLU A 54 13.13 -1.40 -2.76
N LEU A 55 13.00 -2.67 -3.18
CA LEU A 55 11.80 -3.46 -2.92
C LEU A 55 11.60 -3.71 -1.42
N ALA A 56 12.70 -3.88 -0.65
CA ALA A 56 12.63 -3.96 0.81
C ALA A 56 12.04 -2.69 1.43
N ARG A 57 12.52 -1.50 0.99
CA ARG A 57 11.98 -0.21 1.47
C ARG A 57 10.51 -0.06 1.14
N LEU A 58 10.14 -0.35 -0.11
CA LEU A 58 8.74 -0.31 -0.54
C LEU A 58 7.89 -1.24 0.32
N TYR A 59 8.30 -2.49 0.54
CA TYR A 59 7.59 -3.45 1.39
C TYR A 59 7.38 -2.95 2.83
N MET A 60 8.38 -2.28 3.41
CA MET A 60 8.22 -1.65 4.73
C MET A 60 7.20 -0.50 4.71
N THR A 61 7.14 0.27 3.61
CA THR A 61 6.09 1.29 3.41
C THR A 61 4.70 0.66 3.38
N TYR A 62 4.50 -0.46 2.67
CA TYR A 62 3.21 -1.17 2.69
C TYR A 62 2.79 -1.59 4.10
N LYS A 63 3.70 -2.17 4.88
CA LYS A 63 3.41 -2.54 6.27
C LYS A 63 2.97 -1.34 7.10
N ARG A 64 3.66 -0.21 6.95
CA ARG A 64 3.31 1.03 7.65
C ARG A 64 1.93 1.56 7.25
N MET A 65 1.56 1.47 5.97
CA MET A 65 0.21 1.84 5.52
C MET A 65 -0.87 0.97 6.19
N VAL A 66 -0.65 -0.34 6.27
CA VAL A 66 -1.58 -1.27 6.94
C VAL A 66 -1.70 -0.97 8.43
N GLU A 67 -0.59 -0.69 9.12
CA GLU A 67 -0.57 -0.30 10.53
C GLU A 67 -1.38 0.98 10.76
N ILE A 68 -1.12 2.03 9.98
CA ILE A 68 -1.84 3.31 10.09
C ILE A 68 -3.35 3.10 9.86
N LEU A 69 -3.76 2.40 8.81
CA LEU A 69 -5.17 2.16 8.56
C LEU A 69 -5.82 1.28 9.63
N SER A 70 -5.09 0.31 10.18
CA SER A 70 -5.58 -0.52 11.29
C SER A 70 -5.80 0.32 12.55
N ASP A 71 -4.91 1.26 12.84
CA ASP A 71 -5.04 2.20 13.94
C ASP A 71 -6.21 3.17 13.72
N VAL A 72 -6.43 3.63 12.49
CA VAL A 72 -7.60 4.43 12.12
C VAL A 72 -8.90 3.66 12.39
N VAL A 73 -9.00 2.43 11.91
CA VAL A 73 -10.19 1.57 12.12
C VAL A 73 -10.45 1.30 13.61
N ARG A 74 -9.40 1.09 14.41
CA ARG A 74 -9.51 0.88 15.87
C ARG A 74 -9.81 2.18 16.63
N GLY A 75 -9.24 3.29 16.18
CA GLY A 75 -9.45 4.63 16.74
C GLY A 75 -10.87 5.16 16.50
N ASP A 76 -11.44 4.90 15.33
CA ASP A 76 -12.81 5.28 14.97
C ASP A 76 -13.86 4.61 15.89
N GLN A 77 -13.59 3.38 16.37
CA GLN A 77 -14.44 2.70 17.35
C GLN A 77 -14.39 3.31 18.76
N SER A 78 -13.37 4.11 19.09
CA SER A 78 -13.06 4.47 20.49
C SER A 78 -13.23 5.95 20.85
N ALA A 79 -13.33 6.89 19.90
CA ALA A 79 -13.51 8.31 20.24
C ALA A 79 -14.13 9.18 19.10
N MET A 80 -15.46 9.32 19.11
CA MET A 80 -16.20 10.17 18.18
C MET A 80 -16.34 11.60 18.75
N SER A 81 -15.41 12.52 18.42
CA SER A 81 -15.62 14.00 18.36
C SER A 81 -14.31 14.80 18.11
N VAL A 82 -13.15 14.37 18.64
CA VAL A 82 -11.86 15.11 18.51
C VAL A 82 -10.91 14.52 17.45
N LEU A 83 -11.10 13.24 17.09
CA LEU A 83 -10.17 12.48 16.26
C LEU A 83 -10.24 12.77 14.75
N SER A 84 -11.27 13.46 14.23
CA SER A 84 -11.46 13.54 12.77
C SER A 84 -10.32 14.27 12.04
N SER A 85 -9.68 15.25 12.69
CA SER A 85 -8.53 15.98 12.13
C SER A 85 -7.24 15.14 12.11
N ILE A 86 -7.05 14.25 13.09
CA ILE A 86 -5.88 13.36 13.16
C ILE A 86 -6.04 12.19 12.20
N ILE A 87 -7.23 11.58 12.18
CA ILE A 87 -7.60 10.50 11.26
C ILE A 87 -7.48 10.99 9.80
N GLY A 88 -8.00 12.19 9.49
CA GLY A 88 -7.88 12.77 8.15
C GLY A 88 -6.43 12.99 7.69
N LYS A 89 -5.53 13.40 8.61
CA LYS A 89 -4.09 13.53 8.31
C LYS A 89 -3.43 12.17 8.06
N GLN A 90 -3.75 11.17 8.88
CA GLN A 90 -3.21 9.81 8.73
C GLN A 90 -3.66 9.17 7.41
N ILE A 91 -4.93 9.30 7.07
CA ILE A 91 -5.49 8.86 5.78
C ILE A 91 -4.76 9.52 4.61
N LYS A 92 -4.59 10.86 4.66
CA LYS A 92 -3.88 11.60 3.61
C LYS A 92 -2.42 11.13 3.47
N SER A 93 -1.73 10.86 4.58
CA SER A 93 -0.37 10.31 4.54
C SER A 93 -0.30 8.92 3.89
N VAL A 94 -1.34 8.10 4.03
CA VAL A 94 -1.42 6.80 3.34
C VAL A 94 -1.64 7.01 1.84
N GLU A 95 -2.53 7.91 1.43
CA GLU A 95 -2.73 8.22 0.00
C GLU A 95 -1.44 8.73 -0.67
N GLU A 96 -0.69 9.62 0.00
CA GLU A 96 0.59 10.14 -0.50
C GLU A 96 1.64 9.02 -0.61
N ALA A 97 1.66 8.09 0.35
CA ALA A 97 2.56 6.93 0.30
C ALA A 97 2.20 5.98 -0.84
N ILE A 98 0.92 5.79 -1.16
CA ILE A 98 0.47 5.01 -2.32
C ILE A 98 0.99 5.65 -3.61
N ASP A 99 0.81 6.97 -3.77
CA ASP A 99 1.27 7.70 -4.95
C ASP A 99 2.80 7.61 -5.12
N GLU A 100 3.55 7.74 -4.04
CA GLU A 100 5.00 7.60 -4.06
C GLU A 100 5.43 6.19 -4.50
N VAL A 101 4.81 5.15 -3.94
CA VAL A 101 5.13 3.75 -4.27
C VAL A 101 4.79 3.44 -5.72
N GLN A 102 3.62 3.86 -6.21
CA GLN A 102 3.22 3.65 -7.61
C GLN A 102 4.19 4.34 -8.58
N LYS A 103 4.60 5.57 -8.27
CA LYS A 103 5.59 6.31 -9.07
C LYS A 103 6.95 5.61 -9.10
N ARG A 104 7.45 5.15 -7.95
CA ARG A 104 8.72 4.43 -7.85
C ARG A 104 8.67 3.10 -8.60
N LEU A 105 7.63 2.31 -8.41
CA LEU A 105 7.45 1.04 -9.12
C LEU A 105 7.42 1.24 -10.63
N SER A 106 6.70 2.25 -11.12
CA SER A 106 6.65 2.58 -12.56
C SER A 106 8.00 3.03 -13.13
N SER A 107 8.95 3.42 -12.28
CA SER A 107 10.29 3.88 -12.68
C SER A 107 11.38 2.81 -12.63
N ILE A 108 11.09 1.60 -12.12
CA ILE A 108 12.10 0.52 -12.03
C ILE A 108 12.44 0.04 -13.45
N PRO A 109 13.68 0.25 -13.95
CA PRO A 109 14.06 -0.05 -15.34
C PRO A 109 14.00 -1.54 -15.68
N MET A 110 13.96 -2.43 -14.68
CA MET A 110 13.88 -3.88 -14.86
C MET A 110 12.49 -4.40 -15.25
N LEU A 111 11.49 -3.51 -15.35
CA LEU A 111 10.11 -3.84 -15.71
C LEU A 111 9.79 -3.62 -17.18
N PHE A 112 10.76 -3.12 -17.94
CA PHE A 112 10.69 -2.90 -19.37
C PHE A 112 11.77 -3.74 -20.05
#